data_AF-A0A0U1DW68-F1
#
_entry.id   AF-A0A0U1DW68-F1
#
_cell.length_a   1.000
_cell.length_b   1.000
_cell.length_c   1.000
_cell.angle_alpha   90.00
_cell.angle_beta   90.00
_cell.angle_gamma   90.00
#
_symmetry.space_group_name_H-M   'P 1'
#
loop_
_entity.id
_entity.type
_entity.pdbx_description
1 polymer ?
#
loop_
_entity_poly.entity_id
_entity_poly.type
_entity_poly.pdbx_seq_one_letter_code
_entity_poly.pdbx_strand_id
1 'polypeptide(L)'
;MSDLQAGIDEIVATGRSKPTLSRDPVNQPMIHHWVDAIGDKNPIYVDEEAAKAAGHPGIVAPPAMIQVWTMMGLGRSRSDDDPLARIMKLFDDAGYVGVVATNCDQTYHRYLQPGEQVSISAEVTDVVGPKQTALGEGYFINQKIRWHVATRKSPTWTGGS
;
A
#
# COMPACT_ATOMS: atom_id res chain seq x y z
N MET A 1 28.21 11.19 8.20
CA MET A 1 27.21 12.12 7.64
C MET A 1 27.22 12.13 6.11
N SER A 2 28.38 12.17 5.43
CA SER A 2 28.46 12.03 3.96
C SER A 2 27.81 10.76 3.43
N ASP A 3 28.02 9.65 4.13
CA ASP A 3 27.59 8.32 3.65
C ASP A 3 26.08 8.11 3.79
N LEU A 4 25.45 8.75 4.78
CA LEU A 4 23.99 8.71 4.97
C LEU A 4 23.29 9.50 3.86
N GLN A 5 23.76 10.71 3.55
CA GLN A 5 23.18 11.50 2.47
C GLN A 5 23.36 10.82 1.11
N ALA A 6 24.54 10.25 0.84
CA ALA A 6 24.77 9.50 -0.40
C ALA A 6 23.82 8.29 -0.53
N GLY A 7 23.59 7.55 0.55
CA GLY A 7 22.62 6.44 0.56
C GLY A 7 21.17 6.90 0.36
N ILE A 8 20.79 8.04 0.94
CA ILE A 8 19.48 8.67 0.71
C ILE A 8 19.31 9.00 -0.78
N ASP A 9 20.30 9.69 -1.36
CA ASP A 9 20.27 10.13 -2.76
C ASP A 9 20.16 8.94 -3.72
N GLU A 10 20.88 7.84 -3.43
CA GLU A 10 20.80 6.60 -4.21
C GLU A 10 19.38 5.96 -4.16
N ILE A 11 18.78 5.91 -2.98
CA ILE A 11 17.44 5.33 -2.81
C ILE A 11 16.38 6.19 -3.51
N VAL A 12 16.48 7.52 -3.40
CA VAL A 12 15.59 8.45 -4.11
C VAL A 12 15.77 8.30 -5.63
N ALA A 13 17.01 8.19 -6.11
CA ALA A 13 17.31 8.00 -7.53
C ALA A 13 16.84 6.64 -8.09
N THR A 14 16.72 5.61 -7.25
CA THR A 14 16.14 4.31 -7.64
C THR A 14 14.69 4.45 -8.10
N GLY A 15 13.97 5.46 -7.57
CA GLY A 15 12.60 5.75 -7.94
C GLY A 15 11.64 4.64 -7.52
N ARG A 16 10.71 4.31 -8.42
CA ARG A 16 9.60 3.41 -8.09
C ARG A 16 9.99 1.95 -8.09
N SER A 17 9.60 1.25 -7.04
CA SER A 17 9.68 -0.21 -6.95
C SER A 17 8.90 -0.89 -8.06
N LYS A 18 9.31 -2.12 -8.40
CA LYS A 18 8.47 -3.01 -9.21
C LYS A 18 7.13 -3.24 -8.50
N PRO A 19 6.01 -3.35 -9.24
CA PRO A 19 4.72 -3.65 -8.62
C PRO A 19 4.72 -5.03 -7.95
N THR A 20 4.28 -5.09 -6.70
CA THR A 20 4.10 -6.32 -5.93
C THR A 20 2.62 -6.62 -5.80
N LEU A 21 2.20 -7.84 -6.13
CA LEU A 21 0.80 -8.26 -6.00
C LEU A 21 0.40 -8.41 -4.53
N SER A 22 -0.84 -8.05 -4.21
CA SER A 22 -1.46 -8.43 -2.93
C SER A 22 -1.48 -9.94 -2.78
N ARG A 23 -1.41 -10.43 -1.53
CA ARG A 23 -1.48 -11.89 -1.26
C ARG A 23 -2.76 -12.49 -1.82
N ASP A 24 -3.86 -11.80 -1.57
CA ASP A 24 -5.19 -12.21 -1.96
C ASP A 24 -5.78 -11.13 -2.88
N PRO A 25 -6.64 -11.49 -3.85
CA PRO A 25 -7.56 -10.54 -4.45
C PRO A 25 -8.43 -9.88 -3.37
N VAL A 26 -9.04 -8.75 -3.70
CA VAL A 26 -10.11 -8.17 -2.88
C VAL A 26 -11.15 -9.25 -2.63
N ASN A 27 -11.49 -9.50 -1.37
CA ASN A 27 -12.33 -10.63 -1.02
C ASN A 27 -13.30 -10.29 0.11
N GLN A 28 -14.49 -10.89 0.02
CA GLN A 28 -15.58 -10.68 0.96
C GLN A 28 -15.23 -11.06 2.41
N PRO A 29 -14.53 -12.18 2.69
CA PRO A 29 -14.18 -12.55 4.07
C PRO A 29 -13.35 -11.49 4.79
N MET A 30 -12.35 -10.90 4.12
CA MET A 30 -11.56 -9.81 4.71
C MET A 30 -12.38 -8.53 4.88
N ILE A 31 -13.30 -8.23 3.96
CA ILE A 31 -14.22 -7.09 4.10
C ILE A 31 -15.08 -7.26 5.36
N HIS A 32 -15.67 -8.44 5.57
CA HIS A 32 -16.48 -8.73 6.77
C HIS A 32 -15.70 -8.50 8.06
N HIS A 33 -14.51 -9.09 8.19
CA HIS A 33 -13.68 -8.91 9.39
C HIS A 33 -13.32 -7.45 9.63
N TRP A 34 -13.04 -6.70 8.57
CA TRP A 34 -12.68 -5.29 8.69
C TRP A 34 -13.87 -4.44 9.12
N VAL A 35 -15.04 -4.60 8.49
CA VAL A 35 -16.23 -3.80 8.83
C VAL A 35 -16.74 -4.12 10.24
N ASP A 36 -16.66 -5.39 10.68
CA ASP A 36 -17.01 -5.80 12.04
C ASP A 36 -16.08 -5.17 13.08
N ALA A 37 -14.76 -5.18 12.80
CA ALA A 37 -13.76 -4.63 13.71
C ALA A 37 -13.81 -3.09 13.81
N ILE A 38 -14.07 -2.40 12.69
CA ILE A 38 -14.19 -0.94 12.64
C ILE A 38 -15.58 -0.47 13.11
N GLY A 39 -16.60 -1.33 13.01
CA GLY A 39 -18.00 -0.99 13.30
C GLY A 39 -18.69 -0.21 12.18
N ASP A 40 -18.17 -0.29 10.95
CA ASP A 40 -18.77 0.38 9.78
C ASP A 40 -19.95 -0.45 9.25
N LYS A 41 -21.16 0.10 9.36
CA LYS A 41 -22.41 -0.58 8.98
C LYS A 41 -22.91 -0.21 7.59
N ASN A 42 -22.08 0.41 6.75
CA ASN A 42 -22.49 0.78 5.41
C ASN A 42 -22.86 -0.47 4.58
N PRO A 43 -24.10 -0.61 4.12
CA PRO A 43 -24.58 -1.83 3.49
C PRO A 43 -23.94 -2.12 2.13
N ILE A 44 -23.36 -1.11 1.45
CA ILE A 44 -22.72 -1.30 0.13
C ILE A 44 -21.53 -2.27 0.15
N TYR A 45 -21.00 -2.57 1.34
CA TYR A 45 -19.87 -3.48 1.54
C TYR A 45 -20.29 -4.95 1.75
N VAL A 46 -21.58 -5.21 2.01
CA VAL A 46 -22.06 -6.54 2.42
C VAL A 46 -23.37 -6.97 1.75
N ASP A 47 -24.12 -6.03 1.16
CA ASP A 47 -25.39 -6.27 0.50
C ASP A 47 -25.32 -5.85 -0.98
N GLU A 48 -25.57 -6.80 -1.88
CA GLU A 48 -25.51 -6.56 -3.33
C GLU A 48 -26.54 -5.54 -3.81
N GLU A 49 -27.77 -5.60 -3.29
CA GLU A 49 -28.86 -4.77 -3.76
C GLU A 49 -28.69 -3.33 -3.28
N ALA A 50 -28.22 -3.15 -2.04
CA ALA A 50 -27.85 -1.84 -1.52
C ALA A 50 -26.69 -1.22 -2.31
N ALA A 51 -25.67 -2.01 -2.67
CA ALA A 51 -24.56 -1.52 -3.47
C ALA A 51 -25.00 -1.10 -4.89
N LYS A 52 -25.87 -1.90 -5.54
CA LYS A 52 -26.45 -1.57 -6.84
C LYS A 52 -27.35 -0.33 -6.76
N ALA A 53 -28.19 -0.22 -5.73
CA ALA A 53 -29.02 0.96 -5.49
C ALA A 53 -28.20 2.24 -5.28
N ALA A 54 -26.99 2.12 -4.73
CA ALA A 54 -26.03 3.21 -4.59
C ALA A 54 -25.23 3.51 -5.89
N GLY A 55 -25.49 2.79 -6.98
CA GLY A 55 -24.85 3.00 -8.28
C GLY A 55 -23.55 2.22 -8.50
N HIS A 56 -23.24 1.26 -7.63
CA HIS A 56 -22.11 0.34 -7.85
C HIS A 56 -22.53 -0.88 -8.69
N PRO A 57 -21.60 -1.57 -9.38
CA PRO A 57 -21.93 -2.79 -10.11
C PRO A 57 -22.32 -3.98 -9.22
N GLY A 58 -21.99 -3.91 -7.93
CA GLY A 58 -22.19 -4.93 -6.91
C GLY A 58 -21.46 -4.51 -5.63
N ILE A 59 -21.24 -5.43 -4.71
CA ILE A 59 -20.50 -5.17 -3.48
C ILE A 59 -19.13 -4.55 -3.79
N VAL A 60 -18.76 -3.53 -3.02
CA VAL A 60 -17.47 -2.85 -3.12
C VAL A 60 -16.68 -2.96 -1.82
N ALA A 61 -15.36 -2.90 -1.90
CA ALA A 61 -14.52 -2.80 -0.72
C ALA A 61 -14.55 -1.37 -0.14
N PRO A 62 -14.54 -1.21 1.19
CA PRO A 62 -14.29 0.08 1.82
C PRO A 62 -12.97 0.70 1.27
N PRO A 63 -12.96 1.97 0.81
CA PRO A 63 -11.77 2.59 0.23
C PRO A 63 -10.57 2.58 1.20
N ALA A 64 -10.83 2.75 2.50
CA ALA A 64 -9.82 2.72 3.55
C ALA A 64 -9.09 1.36 3.69
N MET A 65 -9.61 0.28 3.10
CA MET A 65 -8.93 -1.01 3.09
C MET A 65 -7.79 -1.09 2.07
N ILE A 66 -7.54 -0.07 1.24
CA ILE A 66 -6.57 -0.17 0.13
C ILE A 66 -5.19 -0.68 0.58
N GLN A 67 -4.70 -0.20 1.72
CA GLN A 67 -3.42 -0.60 2.28
C GLN A 67 -3.45 -2.03 2.85
N VAL A 68 -4.59 -2.45 3.42
CA VAL A 68 -4.80 -3.77 4.04
C VAL A 68 -4.52 -4.90 3.05
N TRP A 69 -4.96 -4.75 1.79
CA TRP A 69 -4.74 -5.76 0.74
C TRP A 69 -3.25 -6.03 0.49
N THR A 70 -2.40 -5.04 0.71
CA THR A 70 -0.97 -5.09 0.39
C THR A 70 -0.09 -5.15 1.63
N MET A 71 -0.68 -5.35 2.81
CA MET A 71 0.09 -5.61 4.03
C MET A 71 0.82 -6.96 3.91
N MET A 72 2.08 -6.97 4.34
CA MET A 72 2.92 -8.18 4.28
C MET A 72 2.34 -9.33 5.11
N GLY A 73 1.65 -9.00 6.21
CA GLY A 73 1.16 -10.00 7.16
C GLY A 73 2.29 -10.59 8.00
N LEU A 74 1.99 -11.62 8.77
CA LEU A 74 2.95 -12.26 9.68
C LEU A 74 3.98 -13.10 8.90
N GLY A 75 5.24 -13.01 9.30
CA GLY A 75 6.31 -13.89 8.83
C GLY A 75 6.82 -13.65 7.41
N ARG A 76 6.43 -12.55 6.75
CA ARG A 76 6.95 -12.16 5.43
C ARG A 76 7.87 -10.96 5.50
N SER A 77 9.01 -11.08 4.82
CA SER A 77 9.98 -10.00 4.65
C SER A 77 9.66 -9.18 3.41
N ARG A 78 9.99 -7.89 3.47
CA ARG A 78 9.93 -7.01 2.30
C ARG A 78 10.98 -7.46 1.28
N SER A 79 10.71 -7.24 -0.01
CA SER A 79 11.70 -7.47 -1.04
C SER A 79 12.90 -6.54 -0.84
N ASP A 80 14.10 -6.99 -1.19
CA ASP A 80 15.31 -6.15 -1.20
C ASP A 80 15.17 -4.94 -2.15
N ASP A 81 14.29 -5.04 -3.16
CA ASP A 81 13.94 -3.97 -4.09
C ASP A 81 12.97 -2.92 -3.47
N ASP A 82 12.47 -3.10 -2.23
CA ASP A 82 11.55 -2.15 -1.59
C ASP A 82 12.29 -0.91 -1.06
N PRO A 83 12.04 0.29 -1.62
CA PRO A 83 12.71 1.52 -1.19
C PRO A 83 12.53 1.83 0.29
N LEU A 84 11.39 1.44 0.89
CA LEU A 84 11.15 1.62 2.32
C LEU A 84 12.04 0.70 3.16
N ALA A 85 12.21 -0.56 2.73
CA ALA A 85 13.07 -1.50 3.45
C ALA A 85 14.52 -1.03 3.44
N ARG A 86 15.00 -0.56 2.28
CA ARG A 86 16.35 -0.02 2.11
C ARG A 86 16.57 1.23 2.97
N ILE A 87 15.61 2.16 2.97
CA ILE A 87 15.77 3.39 3.75
C ILE A 87 15.67 3.15 5.26
N MET A 88 14.77 2.28 5.72
CA MET A 88 14.69 1.90 7.13
C MET A 88 16.01 1.28 7.60
N LYS A 89 16.57 0.35 6.82
CA LYS A 89 17.87 -0.26 7.14
C LYS A 89 19.00 0.79 7.21
N LEU A 90 19.03 1.73 6.26
CA LEU A 90 20.03 2.80 6.23
C LEU A 90 19.96 3.68 7.50
N PHE A 91 18.75 4.00 7.97
CA PHE A 91 18.54 4.78 9.19
C PHE A 91 18.81 3.98 10.47
N ASP A 92 18.42 2.70 10.52
CA ASP A 92 18.72 1.79 11.63
C ASP A 92 20.23 1.63 11.83
N ASP A 93 20.98 1.37 10.75
CA ASP A 93 22.44 1.25 10.77
C ASP A 93 23.13 2.57 11.18
N ALA A 94 22.46 3.71 10.96
CA ALA A 94 22.91 5.04 11.39
C ALA A 94 22.46 5.43 12.81
N GLY A 95 21.74 4.55 13.53
CA GLY A 95 21.30 4.74 14.91
C GLY A 95 19.90 5.35 15.09
N TYR A 96 19.17 5.61 14.01
CA TYR A 96 17.81 6.16 14.02
C TYR A 96 16.76 5.03 14.03
N VAL A 97 16.70 4.28 15.13
CA VAL A 97 15.85 3.07 15.29
C VAL A 97 14.36 3.36 15.58
N GLY A 98 14.01 4.61 15.87
CA GLY A 98 12.64 5.01 16.17
C GLY A 98 11.86 5.37 14.91
N VAL A 99 10.78 4.65 14.62
CA VAL A 99 9.89 4.92 13.48
C VAL A 99 8.51 5.33 13.95
N VAL A 100 8.03 6.47 13.47
CA VAL A 100 6.65 6.93 13.69
C VAL A 100 6.07 7.47 12.39
N ALA A 101 4.86 7.02 12.06
CA ALA A 101 4.10 7.58 10.93
C ALA A 101 3.49 8.91 11.36
N THR A 102 3.79 9.99 10.63
CA THR A 102 3.39 11.35 11.00
C THR A 102 2.21 11.89 10.20
N ASN A 103 2.10 11.54 8.90
CA ASN A 103 0.99 11.95 8.04
C ASN A 103 0.66 10.87 7.01
N CYS A 104 -0.60 10.79 6.58
CA CYS A 104 -1.06 9.88 5.53
C CYS A 104 -2.20 10.51 4.73
N ASP A 105 -1.94 10.83 3.47
CA ASP A 105 -2.94 11.35 2.54
C ASP A 105 -3.30 10.26 1.51
N GLN A 106 -4.57 9.84 1.49
CA GLN A 106 -5.06 8.82 0.56
C GLN A 106 -6.07 9.41 -0.42
N THR A 107 -5.83 9.21 -1.71
CA THR A 107 -6.77 9.55 -2.79
C THR A 107 -7.27 8.28 -3.45
N TYR A 108 -8.59 8.11 -3.52
CA TYR A 108 -9.23 6.95 -4.14
C TYR A 108 -9.82 7.34 -5.48
N HIS A 109 -9.33 6.74 -6.56
CA HIS A 109 -9.83 7.03 -7.91
C HIS A 109 -11.17 6.33 -8.22
N ARG A 110 -11.42 5.18 -7.58
CA ARG A 110 -12.67 4.42 -7.65
C ARG A 110 -12.75 3.41 -6.51
N TYR A 111 -13.92 2.85 -6.30
CA TYR A 111 -14.11 1.68 -5.44
C TYR A 111 -13.55 0.40 -6.09
N LEU A 112 -13.08 -0.52 -5.26
CA LEU A 112 -12.65 -1.86 -5.68
C LEU A 112 -13.79 -2.86 -5.52
N GLN A 113 -13.82 -3.89 -6.36
CA GLN A 113 -14.79 -4.99 -6.30
C GLN A 113 -14.11 -6.28 -5.85
N PRO A 114 -14.82 -7.18 -5.13
CA PRO A 114 -14.34 -8.53 -4.88
C PRO A 114 -13.89 -9.24 -6.16
N GLY A 115 -12.76 -9.93 -6.09
CA GLY A 115 -12.09 -10.60 -7.21
C GLY A 115 -11.03 -9.75 -7.91
N GLU A 116 -10.97 -8.43 -7.69
CA GLU A 116 -9.93 -7.60 -8.27
C GLU A 116 -8.56 -7.86 -7.60
N GLN A 117 -7.52 -8.07 -8.41
CA GLN A 117 -6.15 -8.24 -7.93
C GLN A 117 -5.45 -6.88 -7.84
N VAL A 118 -5.07 -6.50 -6.62
CA VAL A 118 -4.35 -5.26 -6.35
C VAL A 118 -2.84 -5.50 -6.47
N SER A 119 -2.12 -4.51 -6.98
CA SER A 119 -0.67 -4.42 -6.87
C SER A 119 -0.27 -3.08 -6.26
N ILE A 120 0.81 -3.08 -5.49
CA ILE A 120 1.40 -1.89 -4.87
C ILE A 120 2.76 -1.60 -5.48
N SER A 121 3.05 -0.32 -5.67
CA SER A 121 4.39 0.17 -5.92
C SER A 121 4.66 1.38 -5.03
N ALA A 122 5.89 1.52 -4.58
CA ALA A 122 6.31 2.58 -3.67
C ALA A 122 7.55 3.28 -4.21
N GLU A 123 7.67 4.57 -3.95
CA GLU A 123 8.89 5.37 -4.18
C GLU A 123 9.11 6.26 -2.95
N VAL A 124 10.37 6.38 -2.50
CA VAL A 124 10.77 7.43 -1.56
C VAL A 124 10.96 8.69 -2.38
N THR A 125 10.19 9.73 -2.09
CA THR A 125 10.20 10.96 -2.90
C THR A 125 11.17 11.99 -2.37
N ASP A 126 11.28 12.09 -1.03
CA ASP A 126 12.09 13.10 -0.38
C ASP A 126 12.40 12.68 1.06
N VAL A 127 13.54 13.15 1.59
CA VAL A 127 13.98 12.87 2.95
C VAL A 127 14.51 14.17 3.55
N VAL A 128 13.84 14.66 4.59
CA VAL A 128 14.15 15.96 5.20
C VAL A 128 14.73 15.75 6.58
N GLY A 129 15.98 16.17 6.77
CA GLY A 129 16.63 16.15 8.08
C GLY A 129 18.11 16.51 8.05
N PRO A 130 18.79 16.42 9.19
CA PRO A 130 18.20 16.14 10.50
C PRO A 130 17.32 17.29 11.00
N LYS A 131 16.29 16.99 11.80
CA LYS A 131 15.42 17.95 12.48
C LYS A 131 15.31 17.59 13.95
N GLN A 132 15.31 18.60 14.81
CA GLN A 132 14.98 18.43 16.23
C GLN A 132 13.46 18.34 16.39
N THR A 133 13.00 17.24 16.97
CA THR A 133 11.57 16.96 17.23
C THR A 133 11.34 16.79 18.73
N ALA A 134 10.09 16.68 19.16
CA ALA A 134 9.77 16.36 20.55
C ALA A 134 10.28 14.97 21.01
N LEU A 135 10.62 14.08 20.07
CA LEU A 135 11.14 12.74 20.32
C LEU A 135 12.68 12.66 20.18
N GLY A 136 13.34 13.80 19.91
CA GLY A 136 14.78 13.89 19.64
C GLY A 136 15.09 14.24 18.18
N GLU A 137 16.36 14.09 17.79
CA GLU A 137 16.80 14.30 16.41
C GLU A 137 16.27 13.19 15.49
N GLY A 138 15.70 13.55 14.35
CA GLY A 138 15.20 12.59 13.38
C GLY A 138 15.10 13.13 11.96
N TYR A 139 14.64 12.27 11.06
CA TYR A 139 14.42 12.57 9.66
C TYR A 139 12.96 12.30 9.29
N PHE A 140 12.44 13.09 8.36
CA PHE A 140 11.11 12.90 7.79
C PHE A 140 11.27 12.25 6.42
N ILE A 141 10.70 11.08 6.24
CA ILE A 141 10.74 10.32 4.99
C ILE A 141 9.39 10.45 4.30
N ASN A 142 9.37 11.05 3.11
CA ASN A 142 8.18 11.15 2.28
C ASN A 142 8.12 9.98 1.30
N GLN A 143 6.94 9.39 1.17
CA GLN A 143 6.70 8.27 0.28
C GLN A 143 5.50 8.52 -0.59
N LYS A 144 5.58 8.03 -1.84
CA LYS A 144 4.45 7.98 -2.74
C LYS A 144 4.13 6.53 -3.07
N ILE A 145 2.92 6.13 -2.68
CA ILE A 145 2.41 4.78 -2.90
C ILE A 145 1.35 4.83 -3.99
N ARG A 146 1.42 3.88 -4.92
CA ARG A 146 0.41 3.70 -5.97
C ARG A 146 -0.11 2.28 -5.95
N TRP A 147 -1.42 2.17 -5.93
CA TRP A 147 -2.12 0.91 -6.12
C TRP A 147 -2.70 0.83 -7.53
N HIS A 148 -2.55 -0.33 -8.14
CA HIS A 148 -3.07 -0.63 -9.47
C HIS A 148 -3.88 -1.93 -9.42
N VAL A 149 -4.88 -2.03 -10.29
CA VAL A 149 -5.57 -3.30 -10.53
C VAL A 149 -5.15 -3.79 -11.91
N ALA A 150 -4.67 -5.02 -11.99
CA ALA A 150 -4.35 -5.63 -13.28
C ALA A 150 -5.65 -5.85 -14.05
N THR A 151 -5.77 -5.27 -15.25
CA THR A 151 -6.85 -5.64 -16.18
C THR A 151 -6.63 -7.08 -16.61
N ARG A 152 -7.55 -7.96 -16.25
CA ARG A 152 -7.57 -9.38 -16.66
C ARG A 152 -7.29 -9.46 -18.17
N LYS A 153 -6.16 -10.04 -18.58
CA LYS A 153 -6.01 -10.50 -19.97
C LYS A 153 -7.09 -11.56 -20.20
N SER A 154 -7.98 -11.31 -21.16
CA SER A 154 -8.94 -12.31 -21.62
C SER A 154 -8.20 -13.61 -21.93
N PRO A 155 -8.71 -14.79 -21.54
CA PRO A 155 -8.11 -16.03 -21.98
C PRO A 155 -8.30 -16.12 -23.50
N THR A 156 -7.22 -15.97 -24.26
CA THR A 156 -7.20 -16.36 -25.67
C THR A 156 -7.27 -17.88 -25.70
N TRP A 157 -8.48 -18.43 -25.84
CA TRP A 157 -8.67 -19.79 -26.26
C TRP A 157 -8.35 -19.87 -27.76
N THR A 158 -7.14 -20.32 -28.10
CA THR A 158 -6.88 -20.84 -29.45
C THR A 158 -7.39 -22.27 -29.51
N GLY A 159 -8.66 -22.44 -29.85
CA GLY A 159 -9.20 -23.73 -30.24
C GLY A 159 -8.63 -24.10 -31.61
N GLY A 160 -7.79 -25.13 -31.66
CA GLY A 160 -7.41 -25.80 -32.90
C GLY A 160 -8.49 -26.82 -33.27
N SER A 161 -9.01 -26.69 -34.49
CA SER A 161 -9.82 -27.69 -35.19
C SER A 161 -9.04 -28.94 -35.54
#